data_AF-A0A1H6ENI0-F1
#
_entry.id   AF-A0A1H6ENI0-F1
#
_cell.length_a   1.000
_cell.length_b   1.000
_cell.length_c   1.000
_cell.angle_alpha   90.00
_cell.angle_beta   90.00
_cell.angle_gamma   90.00
#
_symmetry.space_group_name_H-M   'P 1'
#
loop_
_entity.id
_entity.type
_entity.pdbx_description
1 polymer ?
#
loop_
_entity_poly.entity_id
_entity_poly.type
_entity_poly.pdbx_seq_one_letter_code
_entity_poly.pdbx_strand_id
1 'polypeptide(L)'
;MDRRIFGLENEYGVTCTFRGQRRLSPDEVARYLFRRVVSWGRSSNVFMRNGARLYLDVGSHPEYATPECDNVIELVTHDKAGERILEGLLVDAEKRLREEGIAGDIYLFKNNTDSAGNSYGCHENYCVGRHGEFGRLADVLIPFLVTRQIICGAGKVLQTPRGAVYCVSQRAEHIWEGVSSATTRSRPIINTRDEPHGDAERFRRLHVIVGDSNMSETTMLLKVGATDLVLRMVEAGVVLRDMSLENPIRAIREVSHDMTGRRRVRLANGREASSLEIQQEYLSKAKDFVDRRGGDAIAHRVLELWERTLHAVDTGNLDLVSREIDWVMKYQLIERYRKKYDLPLSSPRVAQLDLAYHDVHRKRGLFYLLQRRGAVERVTSDIKIFEAKSVPPQTTRARLRG
;
A
#
# COMPACT_ATOMS: atom_id res chain seq x y z
N MET A 1 -8.05 12.47 -17.91
CA MET A 1 -7.30 13.56 -17.25
C MET A 1 -5.82 13.25 -17.32
N ASP A 2 -4.99 14.09 -17.94
CA ASP A 2 -3.55 13.76 -18.17
C ASP A 2 -2.65 14.04 -16.97
N ARG A 3 -3.09 14.94 -16.07
CA ARG A 3 -2.43 15.28 -14.81
C ARG A 3 -3.44 15.17 -13.69
N ARG A 4 -3.20 14.27 -12.74
CA ARG A 4 -4.12 13.91 -11.66
C ARG A 4 -3.49 14.19 -10.31
N ILE A 5 -4.28 14.64 -9.33
CA ILE A 5 -3.84 14.70 -7.93
C ILE A 5 -3.98 13.33 -7.28
N PHE A 6 -2.91 12.89 -6.62
CA PHE A 6 -2.80 11.67 -5.84
C PHE A 6 -2.51 11.98 -4.36
N GLY A 7 -2.90 11.07 -3.48
CA GLY A 7 -2.46 11.05 -2.09
C GLY A 7 -2.47 9.64 -1.52
N LEU A 8 -1.60 9.38 -0.55
CA LEU A 8 -1.59 8.14 0.23
C LEU A 8 -1.78 8.47 1.71
N GLU A 9 -2.56 7.64 2.39
CA GLU A 9 -2.77 7.67 3.83
C GLU A 9 -2.26 6.34 4.39
N ASN A 10 -1.17 6.37 5.18
CA ASN A 10 -0.60 5.15 5.74
C ASN A 10 -0.71 5.16 7.26
N GLU A 11 -1.41 4.17 7.80
CA GLU A 11 -1.40 3.84 9.22
C GLU A 11 -0.23 2.91 9.54
N TYR A 12 0.44 3.14 10.67
CA TYR A 12 1.60 2.37 11.11
C TYR A 12 1.27 1.57 12.37
N GLY A 13 1.53 0.27 12.33
CA GLY A 13 1.49 -0.58 13.52
C GLY A 13 2.59 -0.17 14.50
N VAL A 14 2.28 -0.09 15.80
CA VAL A 14 3.24 0.33 16.83
C VAL A 14 3.28 -0.66 17.99
N THR A 15 4.49 -0.99 18.46
CA THR A 15 4.67 -1.79 19.68
C THR A 15 5.96 -1.42 20.38
N CYS A 16 6.01 -1.63 21.70
CA CYS A 16 7.23 -1.50 22.49
C CYS A 16 7.46 -2.80 23.24
N THR A 17 8.63 -3.40 23.07
CA THR A 17 8.96 -4.69 23.68
C THR A 17 10.26 -4.61 24.47
N PHE A 18 10.36 -5.42 25.52
CA PHE A 18 11.59 -5.62 26.28
C PHE A 18 11.71 -7.11 26.58
N ARG A 19 12.84 -7.72 26.18
CA ARG A 19 13.09 -9.17 26.34
C ARG A 19 11.95 -10.06 25.84
N GLY A 20 11.35 -9.69 24.71
CA GLY A 20 10.27 -10.45 24.06
C GLY A 20 8.87 -10.25 24.67
N GLN A 21 8.73 -9.41 25.70
CA GLN A 21 7.43 -9.08 26.29
C GLN A 21 7.03 -7.64 25.96
N ARG A 22 5.73 -7.40 25.78
CA ARG A 22 5.19 -6.04 25.59
C ARG A 22 5.48 -5.22 26.85
N ARG A 23 6.17 -4.09 26.68
CA ARG A 23 6.55 -3.21 27.79
C ARG A 23 5.57 -2.06 27.99
N LEU A 24 5.08 -1.49 26.89
CA LEU A 24 4.10 -0.40 26.88
C LEU A 24 2.93 -0.78 25.97
N SER A 25 1.75 -0.28 26.29
CA SER A 25 0.58 -0.35 25.40
C SER A 25 0.79 0.50 24.14
N PRO A 26 0.14 0.19 23.01
CA PRO A 26 0.21 1.02 21.80
C PRO A 26 -0.08 2.49 22.07
N ASP A 27 -1.08 2.80 22.90
CA ASP A 27 -1.44 4.16 23.31
C ASP A 27 -0.30 4.90 24.01
N GLU A 28 0.39 4.23 24.94
CA GLU A 28 1.54 4.81 25.63
C GLU A 28 2.68 5.09 24.65
N VAL A 29 2.99 4.14 23.76
CA VAL A 29 4.03 4.33 22.74
C VAL A 29 3.67 5.48 21.80
N ALA A 30 2.42 5.56 21.36
CA ALA A 30 1.91 6.64 20.53
C ALA A 30 2.09 8.01 21.22
N ARG A 31 1.81 8.12 22.53
CA ARG A 31 2.08 9.33 23.31
C ARG A 31 3.57 9.68 23.36
N TYR A 32 4.46 8.69 23.53
CA TYR A 32 5.90 8.94 23.49
C TYR A 32 6.38 9.42 22.11
N LEU A 33 5.86 8.83 21.03
CA LEU A 33 6.16 9.25 19.66
C LEU A 33 5.67 10.69 19.39
N PHE A 34 4.42 10.99 19.76
CA PHE A 34 3.78 12.27 19.46
C PHE A 34 4.08 13.38 20.45
N ARG A 35 4.80 13.14 21.55
CA ARG A 35 5.20 14.22 22.49
C ARG A 35 5.90 15.38 21.78
N ARG A 36 6.73 15.09 20.77
CA ARG A 36 7.39 16.10 19.92
C ARG A 36 6.43 16.75 18.91
N VAL A 37 5.45 16.00 18.41
CA VAL A 37 4.43 16.50 17.47
C VAL A 37 3.48 17.48 18.17
N VAL A 38 3.05 17.13 19.38
CA VAL A 38 2.22 18.00 20.23
C VAL A 38 2.96 19.28 20.58
N SER A 39 4.29 19.25 20.79
CA SER A 39 5.04 20.49 21.01
C SER A 39 5.16 21.35 19.74
N TRP A 40 5.03 20.79 18.54
CA TRP A 40 5.01 21.56 17.29
C TRP A 40 3.68 22.29 17.06
N GLY A 41 2.55 21.64 17.31
CA GLY A 41 1.23 22.14 16.89
C GLY A 41 0.16 22.21 17.98
N ARG A 42 0.51 21.94 19.24
CA ARG A 42 -0.42 21.80 20.39
C ARG A 42 -1.55 20.77 20.18
N SER A 43 -1.39 19.89 19.18
CA SER A 43 -2.36 18.89 18.76
C SER A 43 -1.63 17.61 18.35
N SER A 44 -2.28 16.45 18.54
CA SER A 44 -1.82 15.18 17.98
C SER A 44 -2.13 15.04 16.49
N ASN A 45 -2.70 16.07 15.86
CA ASN A 45 -3.00 16.16 14.44
C ASN A 45 -2.43 17.47 13.90
N VAL A 46 -1.40 17.38 13.06
CA VAL A 46 -0.66 18.53 12.54
C VAL A 46 -0.44 18.44 11.05
N PHE A 47 -0.41 19.60 10.39
CA PHE A 47 0.16 19.73 9.06
C PHE A 47 1.66 20.01 9.16
N MET A 48 2.43 19.37 8.29
CA MET A 48 3.88 19.40 8.27
C MET A 48 4.39 20.39 7.23
N ARG A 49 5.65 20.83 7.37
CA ARG A 49 6.30 21.77 6.43
C ARG A 49 6.36 21.24 4.99
N ASN A 50 6.43 19.93 4.80
CA ASN A 50 6.37 19.33 3.48
C ASN A 50 4.94 19.21 2.93
N GLY A 51 3.95 19.85 3.55
CA GLY A 51 2.54 19.83 3.18
C GLY A 51 1.78 18.57 3.59
N ALA A 52 2.45 17.56 4.16
CA ALA A 52 1.82 16.33 4.66
C ALA A 52 0.95 16.59 5.89
N ARG A 53 0.12 15.62 6.26
CA ARG A 53 -0.59 15.59 7.54
C ARG A 53 -0.10 14.40 8.35
N LEU A 54 0.23 14.63 9.62
CA LEU A 54 0.64 13.60 10.56
C LEU A 54 -0.30 13.64 11.77
N TYR A 55 -0.93 12.51 12.07
CA TYR A 55 -1.88 12.44 13.19
C TYR A 55 -1.93 11.06 13.86
N LEU A 56 -2.61 10.99 14.99
CA LEU A 56 -3.02 9.72 15.60
C LEU A 56 -4.45 9.40 15.17
N ASP A 57 -4.63 8.28 14.49
CA ASP A 57 -5.95 7.80 14.08
C ASP A 57 -6.60 6.92 15.17
N VAL A 58 -7.82 6.46 14.89
CA VAL A 58 -8.56 5.52 15.73
C VAL A 58 -7.71 4.27 16.02
N GLY A 59 -7.61 3.92 17.30
CA GLY A 59 -6.74 2.82 17.75
C GLY A 59 -5.29 3.21 18.01
N SER A 60 -4.99 4.52 18.05
CA SER A 60 -3.67 5.08 18.40
C SER A 60 -2.56 4.73 17.40
N HIS A 61 -2.91 4.40 16.17
CA HIS A 61 -1.94 4.25 15.09
C HIS A 61 -1.44 5.62 14.64
N PRO A 62 -0.11 5.84 14.58
CA PRO A 62 0.45 6.94 13.82
C PRO A 62 0.00 6.83 12.37
N GLU A 63 -0.59 7.90 11.84
CA GLU A 63 -1.01 7.98 10.45
C GLU A 63 -0.31 9.15 9.75
N TYR A 64 0.28 8.86 8.60
CA TYR A 64 0.90 9.84 7.73
C TYR A 64 0.15 9.89 6.40
N ALA A 65 -0.47 11.03 6.13
CA ALA A 65 -1.06 11.33 4.83
C ALA A 65 -0.11 12.23 4.03
N THR A 66 0.25 11.79 2.82
CA THR A 66 1.17 12.52 1.93
C THR A 66 0.60 13.90 1.58
N PRO A 67 1.44 14.90 1.24
CA PRO A 67 0.95 16.05 0.50
C PRO A 67 0.32 15.61 -0.82
N GLU A 68 -0.52 16.47 -1.39
CA GLU A 68 -1.04 16.28 -2.73
C GLU A 68 0.12 16.26 -3.73
N CYS A 69 0.25 15.17 -4.47
CA CYS A 69 1.25 15.02 -5.53
C CYS A 69 0.54 14.89 -6.88
N ASP A 70 1.16 15.32 -7.97
CA ASP A 70 0.63 15.12 -9.32
C ASP A 70 1.54 14.29 -10.23
N ASN A 71 2.59 13.74 -9.63
CA ASN A 71 3.54 12.84 -10.23
C ASN A 71 3.70 11.60 -9.33
N VAL A 72 3.64 10.40 -9.91
CA VAL A 72 3.69 9.15 -9.11
C VAL A 72 5.06 8.95 -8.44
N ILE A 73 6.16 9.37 -9.07
CA ILE A 73 7.50 9.30 -8.46
C ILE A 73 7.59 10.26 -7.26
N GLU A 74 7.02 11.46 -7.39
CA GLU A 74 6.95 12.43 -6.29
C GLU A 74 6.10 11.88 -5.13
N LEU A 75 4.95 11.26 -5.42
CA LEU A 75 4.13 10.59 -4.42
C LEU A 75 4.90 9.49 -3.66
N VAL A 76 5.60 8.61 -4.39
CA VAL A 76 6.47 7.58 -3.80
C VAL A 76 7.56 8.21 -2.92
N THR A 77 8.15 9.32 -3.38
CA THR A 77 9.19 10.03 -2.63
C THR A 77 8.64 10.61 -1.32
N HIS A 78 7.45 11.21 -1.34
CA HIS A 78 6.81 11.77 -0.15
C HIS A 78 6.25 10.74 0.82
N ASP A 79 5.80 9.58 0.32
CA ASP A 79 5.47 8.42 1.14
C ASP A 79 6.71 7.91 1.89
N LYS A 80 7.84 7.75 1.18
CA LYS A 80 9.12 7.40 1.81
C LYS A 80 9.64 8.46 2.77
N ALA A 81 9.37 9.74 2.52
CA ALA A 81 9.69 10.81 3.46
C ALA A 81 8.89 10.64 4.77
N GLY A 82 7.64 10.18 4.70
CA GLY A 82 6.81 9.84 5.87
C GLY A 82 7.45 8.77 6.75
N GLU A 83 7.94 7.68 6.13
CA GLU A 83 8.67 6.62 6.86
C GLU A 83 9.92 7.18 7.58
N ARG A 84 10.65 8.11 6.95
CA ARG A 84 11.84 8.74 7.55
C ARG A 84 11.50 9.74 8.65
N ILE A 85 10.35 10.42 8.58
CA ILE A 85 9.85 11.29 9.65
C ILE A 85 9.49 10.43 10.87
N LEU A 86 8.74 9.36 10.67
CA LEU A 86 8.33 8.42 11.72
C LEU A 86 9.52 7.68 12.34
N GLU A 87 10.51 7.26 11.54
CA GLU A 87 11.78 6.71 12.05
C GLU A 87 12.49 7.72 12.97
N GLY A 88 12.49 9.01 12.63
CA GLY A 88 13.04 10.05 13.50
C GLY A 88 12.30 10.19 14.83
N LEU A 89 10.96 10.16 14.80
CA LEU A 89 10.13 10.20 16.01
C LEU A 89 10.36 8.97 16.90
N LEU A 90 10.55 7.79 16.29
CA LEU A 90 10.89 6.56 16.99
C LEU A 90 12.22 6.70 17.74
N VAL A 91 13.28 7.15 17.07
CA VAL A 91 14.61 7.32 17.69
C VAL A 91 14.54 8.30 18.86
N ASP A 92 13.81 9.40 18.71
CA ASP A 92 13.60 10.37 19.79
C ASP A 92 12.82 9.76 20.97
N ALA A 93 11.79 8.96 20.68
CA ALA A 93 10.99 8.31 21.71
C ALA A 93 11.80 7.27 22.50
N GLU A 94 12.62 6.46 21.84
CA GLU A 94 13.54 5.51 22.50
C GLU A 94 14.57 6.23 23.36
N LYS A 95 15.08 7.39 22.91
CA LYS A 95 15.97 8.22 23.74
C LYS A 95 15.28 8.66 25.03
N ARG A 96 14.05 9.17 24.94
CA ARG A 96 13.25 9.58 26.12
C ARG A 96 12.96 8.41 27.06
N LEU A 97 12.57 7.25 26.53
CA LEU A 97 12.36 6.06 27.36
C LEU A 97 13.60 5.71 28.17
N ARG A 98 14.79 5.74 27.53
CA ARG A 98 16.06 5.49 28.22
C ARG A 98 16.37 6.56 29.27
N GLU A 99 16.14 7.83 28.98
CA GLU A 99 16.32 8.95 29.93
C GLU A 99 15.39 8.81 31.16
N GLU A 100 14.18 8.27 30.98
CA GLU A 100 13.22 7.98 32.04
C GLU A 100 13.47 6.61 32.72
N GLY A 101 14.56 5.91 32.40
CA GLY A 101 14.92 4.61 33.00
C GLY A 101 14.07 3.42 32.52
N ILE A 102 13.29 3.61 31.45
CA ILE A 102 12.44 2.57 30.87
C ILE A 102 13.21 1.85 29.77
N ALA A 103 13.58 0.60 30.02
CA ALA A 103 14.17 -0.26 29.00
C ALA A 103 13.08 -0.82 28.06
N GLY A 104 13.23 -0.58 26.76
CA GLY A 104 12.34 -1.10 25.72
C GLY A 104 12.74 -0.63 24.32
N ASP A 105 12.48 -1.46 23.33
CA ASP A 105 12.66 -1.16 21.91
C ASP A 105 11.30 -0.88 21.27
N ILE A 106 11.18 0.25 20.59
CA ILE A 106 9.96 0.64 19.88
C ILE A 106 10.06 0.14 18.44
N TYR A 107 8.98 -0.46 17.93
CA TYR A 107 8.85 -0.89 16.54
C TYR A 107 7.69 -0.16 15.87
N LEU A 108 7.92 0.25 14.62
CA LEU A 108 6.93 0.82 13.74
C LEU A 108 6.87 -0.01 12.45
N PHE A 109 5.70 -0.52 12.13
CA PHE A 109 5.47 -1.41 11.00
C PHE A 109 4.59 -0.72 9.96
N LYS A 110 5.08 -0.66 8.72
CA LYS A 110 4.28 -0.24 7.57
C LYS A 110 3.68 -1.48 6.91
N ASN A 111 2.65 -2.03 7.55
CA ASN A 111 1.90 -3.22 7.14
C ASN A 111 0.39 -2.97 7.37
N ASN A 112 -0.42 -4.03 7.39
CA ASN A 112 -1.88 -3.90 7.51
C ASN A 112 -2.53 -4.75 8.60
N THR A 113 -1.76 -5.56 9.33
CA THR A 113 -2.29 -6.50 10.33
C THR A 113 -1.37 -6.59 11.53
N ASP A 114 -1.90 -6.58 12.75
CA ASP A 114 -1.13 -6.95 13.94
C ASP A 114 -1.21 -8.45 14.24
N SER A 115 -0.52 -8.89 15.30
CA SER A 115 -0.55 -10.29 15.76
C SER A 115 -1.87 -10.68 16.44
N ALA A 116 -2.73 -9.72 16.78
CA ALA A 116 -4.05 -9.95 17.37
C ALA A 116 -5.15 -10.07 16.31
N GLY A 117 -4.82 -9.93 15.02
CA GLY A 117 -5.77 -9.99 13.91
C GLY A 117 -6.50 -8.68 13.65
N ASN A 118 -6.13 -7.58 14.32
CA ASN A 118 -6.61 -6.26 13.95
C ASN A 118 -5.96 -5.84 12.64
N SER A 119 -6.66 -5.01 11.86
CA SER A 119 -6.14 -4.49 10.60
C SER A 119 -6.34 -2.99 10.46
N TYR A 120 -5.32 -2.33 9.91
CA TYR A 120 -5.18 -0.91 9.63
C TYR A 120 -4.81 -0.68 8.15
N GLY A 121 -5.07 0.53 7.65
CA GLY A 121 -5.12 0.82 6.21
C GLY A 121 -3.87 1.43 5.59
N CYS A 122 -3.69 1.16 4.29
CA CYS A 122 -3.05 2.08 3.35
C CYS A 122 -4.16 2.53 2.40
N HIS A 123 -4.59 3.79 2.51
CA HIS A 123 -5.61 4.33 1.62
C HIS A 123 -4.98 5.12 0.49
N GLU A 124 -5.57 4.97 -0.69
CA GLU A 124 -5.18 5.68 -1.89
C GLU A 124 -6.27 6.69 -2.25
N ASN A 125 -5.85 7.90 -2.58
CA ASN A 125 -6.72 8.99 -2.96
C ASN A 125 -6.41 9.42 -4.39
N TYR A 126 -7.42 9.42 -5.24
CA TYR A 126 -7.32 9.85 -6.63
C TYR A 126 -8.34 10.96 -6.90
N CYS A 127 -7.89 12.11 -7.35
CA CYS A 127 -8.79 13.14 -7.86
C CYS A 127 -9.39 12.67 -9.18
N VAL A 128 -10.71 12.58 -9.29
CA VAL A 128 -11.42 12.18 -10.51
C VAL A 128 -12.41 13.28 -10.91
N GLY A 129 -12.73 13.36 -12.21
CA GLY A 129 -13.76 14.27 -12.69
C GLY A 129 -15.13 13.93 -12.10
N ARG A 130 -15.96 14.94 -11.83
CA ARG A 130 -17.33 14.75 -11.34
C ARG A 130 -18.33 14.36 -12.44
N HIS A 131 -17.96 14.60 -13.69
CA HIS A 131 -18.76 14.29 -14.87
C HIS A 131 -18.77 12.77 -15.12
N GLY A 132 -19.97 12.20 -15.32
CA GLY A 132 -20.18 10.77 -15.52
C GLY A 132 -20.81 10.07 -14.31
N GLU A 133 -21.22 8.83 -14.51
CA GLU A 133 -21.84 8.02 -13.46
C GLU A 133 -20.78 7.33 -12.60
N PHE A 134 -20.76 7.63 -11.30
CA PHE A 134 -19.84 7.01 -10.35
C PHE A 134 -20.01 5.48 -10.29
N GLY A 135 -21.23 4.98 -10.50
CA GLY A 135 -21.51 3.54 -10.59
C GLY A 135 -20.67 2.86 -11.68
N ARG A 136 -20.66 3.42 -12.89
CA ARG A 136 -19.85 2.92 -14.01
C ARG A 136 -18.35 2.91 -13.70
N LEU A 137 -17.85 3.92 -12.97
CA LEU A 137 -16.46 3.94 -12.52
C LEU A 137 -16.19 2.77 -11.57
N ALA A 138 -17.08 2.53 -10.60
CA ALA A 138 -16.95 1.43 -9.65
C ALA A 138 -17.02 0.05 -10.34
N ASP A 139 -17.93 -0.14 -11.30
CA ASP A 139 -18.11 -1.40 -12.03
C ASP A 139 -16.86 -1.81 -12.79
N VAL A 140 -16.15 -0.84 -13.38
CA VAL A 140 -14.86 -1.06 -14.02
C VAL A 140 -13.75 -1.25 -12.99
N LEU A 141 -13.69 -0.43 -11.94
CA LEU A 141 -12.56 -0.47 -11.03
C LEU A 141 -12.55 -1.69 -10.12
N ILE A 142 -13.70 -2.18 -9.67
CA ILE A 142 -13.76 -3.27 -8.68
C ILE A 142 -13.04 -4.54 -9.17
N PRO A 143 -13.28 -5.07 -10.38
CA PRO A 143 -12.56 -6.24 -10.89
C PRO A 143 -11.05 -6.02 -10.97
N PHE A 144 -10.62 -4.83 -11.42
CA PHE A 144 -9.21 -4.45 -11.45
C PHE A 144 -8.61 -4.42 -10.05
N LEU A 145 -9.26 -3.73 -9.10
CA LEU A 145 -8.78 -3.56 -7.73
C LEU A 145 -8.72 -4.88 -6.95
N VAL A 146 -9.70 -5.77 -7.15
CA VAL A 146 -9.72 -7.12 -6.56
C VAL A 146 -8.56 -7.98 -7.04
N THR A 147 -8.21 -7.86 -8.33
CA THR A 147 -7.17 -8.70 -8.94
C THR A 147 -5.77 -8.07 -8.88
N ARG A 148 -5.67 -6.75 -8.73
CA ARG A 148 -4.43 -5.95 -8.63
C ARG A 148 -3.49 -6.42 -7.52
N GLN A 149 -3.99 -7.12 -6.50
CA GLN A 149 -3.14 -7.70 -5.45
C GLN A 149 -2.06 -8.67 -5.98
N ILE A 150 -2.26 -9.32 -7.14
CA ILE A 150 -1.21 -10.17 -7.72
C ILE A 150 0.00 -9.36 -8.20
N ILE A 151 -0.22 -8.10 -8.61
CA ILE A 151 0.85 -7.21 -9.08
C ILE A 151 1.40 -6.33 -7.95
N CYS A 152 0.61 -6.01 -6.91
CA CYS A 152 1.05 -5.05 -5.89
C CYS A 152 0.82 -5.46 -4.42
N GLY A 153 0.51 -6.72 -4.14
CA GLY A 153 0.38 -7.24 -2.78
C GLY A 153 1.67 -7.15 -1.97
N ALA A 154 1.55 -7.06 -0.65
CA ALA A 154 2.69 -7.02 0.26
C ALA A 154 3.03 -8.39 0.89
N GLY A 155 2.20 -9.40 0.65
CA GLY A 155 2.36 -10.76 1.14
C GLY A 155 1.98 -10.92 2.61
N LYS A 156 1.44 -12.09 2.97
CA LYS A 156 1.12 -12.46 4.35
C LYS A 156 1.29 -13.95 4.58
N VAL A 157 1.89 -14.32 5.71
CA VAL A 157 1.76 -15.70 6.22
C VAL A 157 0.49 -15.75 7.09
N LEU A 158 -0.55 -16.38 6.55
CA LEU A 158 -1.85 -16.52 7.22
C LEU A 158 -1.93 -17.87 7.92
N GLN A 159 -2.28 -17.86 9.21
CA GLN A 159 -2.61 -19.09 9.94
C GLN A 159 -4.07 -19.45 9.67
N THR A 160 -4.32 -20.61 9.08
CA THR A 160 -5.68 -21.13 8.86
C THR A 160 -5.90 -22.39 9.69
N PRO A 161 -7.15 -22.82 9.92
CA PRO A 161 -7.45 -24.11 10.55
C PRO A 161 -6.83 -25.32 9.82
N ARG A 162 -6.48 -25.18 8.53
CA ARG A 162 -5.86 -26.23 7.71
C ARG A 162 -4.34 -26.15 7.65
N GLY A 163 -3.73 -25.18 8.35
CA GLY A 163 -2.31 -24.91 8.33
C GLY A 163 -1.97 -23.50 7.85
N ALA A 164 -0.70 -23.13 7.97
CA ALA A 164 -0.21 -21.85 7.48
C ALA A 164 -0.17 -21.83 5.96
N VAL A 165 -0.60 -20.73 5.36
CA VAL A 165 -0.53 -20.48 3.91
C VAL A 165 0.11 -19.11 3.64
N TYR A 166 0.75 -18.97 2.49
CA TYR A 166 1.26 -17.67 2.03
C TYR A 166 0.23 -17.04 1.10
N CYS A 167 -0.24 -15.86 1.45
CA CYS A 167 -1.20 -15.07 0.67
C CYS A 167 -0.50 -13.88 0.03
N VAL A 168 -0.97 -13.42 -1.13
CA VAL A 168 -0.40 -12.25 -1.81
C VAL A 168 -0.77 -10.93 -1.15
N SER A 169 -1.95 -10.83 -0.51
CA SER A 169 -2.41 -9.61 0.17
C SER A 169 -2.60 -9.79 1.67
N GLN A 170 -2.26 -8.75 2.43
CA GLN A 170 -2.58 -8.64 3.86
C GLN A 170 -4.02 -8.17 4.11
N ARG A 171 -4.55 -7.30 3.24
CA ARG A 171 -5.85 -6.66 3.42
C ARG A 171 -7.04 -7.54 3.05
N ALA A 172 -6.86 -8.48 2.13
CA ALA A 172 -7.96 -9.25 1.52
C ALA A 172 -8.92 -9.92 2.54
N GLU A 173 -8.42 -10.45 3.66
CA GLU A 173 -9.25 -11.09 4.69
C GLU A 173 -10.16 -10.10 5.44
N HIS A 174 -9.76 -8.83 5.46
CA HIS A 174 -10.38 -7.77 6.26
C HIS A 174 -11.30 -6.84 5.45
N ILE A 175 -11.56 -7.14 4.18
CA ILE A 175 -12.48 -6.41 3.31
C ILE A 175 -13.84 -7.11 3.29
N TRP A 176 -14.93 -6.36 3.53
CA TRP A 176 -16.27 -6.93 3.73
C TRP A 176 -17.33 -6.40 2.79
N GLU A 177 -17.16 -5.21 2.22
CA GLU A 177 -18.12 -4.62 1.28
C GLU A 177 -17.45 -4.20 -0.04
N GLY A 178 -18.22 -4.14 -1.12
CA GLY A 178 -17.71 -3.63 -2.40
C GLY A 178 -17.58 -2.11 -2.35
N VAL A 179 -18.65 -1.44 -1.90
CA VAL A 179 -18.79 0.02 -1.91
C VAL A 179 -19.53 0.45 -0.65
N SER A 180 -18.99 1.40 0.10
CA SER A 180 -19.56 1.87 1.39
C SER A 180 -18.95 3.21 1.79
N SER A 181 -19.52 3.90 2.78
CA SER A 181 -18.94 5.15 3.30
C SER A 181 -18.09 4.95 4.58
N ALA A 182 -18.19 3.79 5.24
CA ALA A 182 -17.47 3.54 6.49
C ALA A 182 -16.10 2.86 6.26
N THR A 183 -15.04 3.37 6.88
CA THR A 183 -13.66 2.87 6.72
C THR A 183 -13.28 1.80 7.74
N THR A 184 -13.94 1.75 8.92
CA THR A 184 -13.54 0.87 10.03
C THR A 184 -14.45 -0.34 10.23
N ARG A 185 -15.77 -0.19 10.05
CA ARG A 185 -16.79 -1.25 10.26
C ARG A 185 -17.01 -2.13 9.03
N SER A 186 -17.37 -1.53 7.89
CA SER A 186 -17.68 -2.27 6.66
C SER A 186 -16.50 -2.44 5.70
N ARG A 187 -15.49 -1.57 5.77
CA ARG A 187 -14.24 -1.67 4.99
C ARG A 187 -14.51 -2.01 3.51
N PRO A 188 -15.09 -1.09 2.72
CA PRO A 188 -15.40 -1.32 1.32
C PRO A 188 -14.16 -1.44 0.44
N ILE A 189 -14.27 -1.88 -0.81
CA ILE A 189 -13.18 -1.73 -1.79
C ILE A 189 -13.02 -0.25 -2.19
N ILE A 190 -14.14 0.41 -2.47
CA ILE A 190 -14.22 1.84 -2.80
C ILE A 190 -15.04 2.56 -1.73
N ASN A 191 -14.44 3.58 -1.11
CA ASN A 191 -15.14 4.44 -0.17
C ASN A 191 -15.89 5.57 -0.91
N THR A 192 -17.16 5.78 -0.56
CA THR A 192 -18.05 6.75 -1.23
C THR A 192 -18.17 8.10 -0.54
N ARG A 193 -17.33 8.39 0.47
CA ARG A 193 -17.35 9.68 1.16
C ARG A 193 -17.00 10.80 0.18
N ASP A 194 -17.94 11.70 -0.06
CA ASP A 194 -17.80 12.80 -1.03
C ASP A 194 -17.13 14.02 -0.37
N GLU A 195 -15.86 13.87 -0.01
CA GLU A 195 -15.00 14.95 0.50
C GLU A 195 -13.89 15.22 -0.53
N PRO A 196 -14.17 16.00 -1.61
CA PRO A 196 -13.24 16.17 -2.72
C PRO A 196 -11.97 16.93 -2.33
N HIS A 197 -12.01 17.70 -1.24
CA HIS A 197 -10.99 18.66 -0.85
C HIS A 197 -10.53 19.48 -2.07
N GLY A 198 -11.48 19.98 -2.86
CA GLY A 198 -11.29 20.73 -4.08
C GLY A 198 -12.63 21.34 -4.47
N ASP A 199 -12.72 21.89 -5.68
CA ASP A 199 -14.01 22.37 -6.19
C ASP A 199 -14.99 21.20 -6.32
N ALA A 200 -16.03 21.23 -5.48
CA ALA A 200 -17.00 20.17 -5.37
C ALA A 200 -17.90 20.04 -6.60
N GLU A 201 -18.01 21.06 -7.46
CA GLU A 201 -18.76 20.94 -8.72
C GLU A 201 -17.95 20.18 -9.78
N ARG A 202 -16.62 20.29 -9.72
CA ARG A 202 -15.72 19.79 -10.76
C ARG A 202 -15.12 18.43 -10.45
N PHE A 203 -14.84 18.13 -9.19
CA PHE A 203 -14.03 16.98 -8.79
C PHE A 203 -14.68 16.12 -7.71
N ARG A 204 -14.27 14.86 -7.67
CA ARG A 204 -14.49 13.92 -6.56
C ARG A 204 -13.15 13.37 -6.08
N ARG A 205 -13.08 12.97 -4.82
CA ARG A 205 -11.97 12.19 -4.26
C ARG A 205 -12.37 10.73 -4.27
N LEU A 206 -11.82 9.95 -5.20
CA LEU A 206 -11.95 8.50 -5.18
C LEU A 206 -11.02 7.96 -4.10
N HIS A 207 -11.61 7.39 -3.05
CA HIS A 207 -10.89 6.85 -1.90
C HIS A 207 -10.93 5.32 -1.94
N VAL A 208 -9.76 4.71 -2.14
CA VAL A 208 -9.58 3.26 -2.30
C VAL A 208 -8.86 2.71 -1.07
N ILE A 209 -9.42 1.68 -0.43
CA ILE A 209 -8.91 1.18 0.86
C ILE A 209 -8.49 -0.30 0.85
N VAL A 210 -8.49 -0.90 -0.35
CA VAL A 210 -8.18 -2.31 -0.59
C VAL A 210 -6.67 -2.60 -0.68
N GLY A 211 -5.86 -1.58 -0.94
CA GLY A 211 -4.43 -1.73 -1.16
C GLY A 211 -3.66 -2.08 0.11
N ASP A 212 -2.64 -2.92 -0.03
CA ASP A 212 -1.67 -3.18 1.03
C ASP A 212 -0.70 -1.98 1.20
N SER A 213 -0.16 -1.86 2.41
CA SER A 213 0.97 -0.99 2.73
C SER A 213 2.25 -1.59 2.13
N ASN A 214 2.85 -0.89 1.17
CA ASN A 214 4.01 -1.39 0.43
C ASN A 214 5.33 -0.82 0.97
N MET A 215 6.33 -1.68 1.11
CA MET A 215 7.70 -1.29 1.46
C MET A 215 8.49 -0.92 0.20
N SER A 216 8.27 -1.63 -0.90
CA SER A 216 8.99 -1.40 -2.14
C SER A 216 8.51 -0.14 -2.86
N GLU A 217 9.46 0.70 -3.27
CA GLU A 217 9.19 1.88 -4.10
C GLU A 217 8.58 1.49 -5.44
N THR A 218 9.05 0.40 -6.05
CA THR A 218 8.55 -0.09 -7.34
C THR A 218 7.17 -0.71 -7.24
N THR A 219 6.85 -1.43 -6.14
CA THR A 219 5.48 -1.90 -5.91
C THR A 219 4.50 -0.74 -5.80
N MET A 220 4.88 0.34 -5.10
CA MET A 220 4.05 1.54 -4.98
C MET A 220 3.85 2.26 -6.32
N LEU A 221 4.93 2.38 -7.10
CA LEU A 221 4.87 2.92 -8.46
C LEU A 221 3.88 2.14 -9.33
N LEU A 222 3.94 0.81 -9.30
CA LEU A 222 3.02 -0.04 -10.05
C LEU A 222 1.58 0.07 -9.53
N LYS A 223 1.38 0.02 -8.20
CA LYS A 223 0.06 0.13 -7.56
C LYS A 223 -0.68 1.39 -8.01
N VAL A 224 -0.02 2.54 -7.86
CA VAL A 224 -0.64 3.85 -8.14
C VAL A 224 -0.68 4.11 -9.65
N GLY A 225 0.41 3.81 -10.36
CA GLY A 225 0.52 4.05 -11.81
C GLY A 225 -0.46 3.21 -12.62
N ALA A 226 -0.61 1.91 -12.34
CA ALA A 226 -1.57 1.07 -13.04
C ALA A 226 -3.01 1.54 -12.80
N THR A 227 -3.32 1.96 -11.57
CA THR A 227 -4.63 2.52 -11.22
C THR A 227 -4.90 3.82 -11.96
N ASP A 228 -3.93 4.73 -12.02
CA ASP A 228 -4.04 5.96 -12.79
C ASP A 228 -4.30 5.70 -14.28
N LEU A 229 -3.60 4.74 -14.89
CA LEU A 229 -3.85 4.35 -16.29
C LEU A 229 -5.28 3.84 -16.50
N VAL A 230 -5.79 3.00 -15.59
CA VAL A 230 -7.18 2.52 -15.66
C VAL A 230 -8.17 3.67 -15.50
N LEU A 231 -7.93 4.60 -14.57
CA LEU A 231 -8.77 5.79 -14.41
C LEU A 231 -8.77 6.66 -15.68
N ARG A 232 -7.61 6.89 -16.29
CA ARG A 232 -7.49 7.63 -17.56
C ARG A 232 -8.24 6.96 -18.69
N MET A 233 -8.18 5.63 -18.79
CA MET A 233 -8.95 4.85 -19.78
C MET A 233 -10.46 5.06 -19.59
N VAL A 234 -10.96 4.97 -18.36
CA VAL A 234 -12.38 5.17 -18.05
C VAL A 234 -12.83 6.58 -18.39
N GLU A 235 -12.06 7.59 -17.98
CA GLU A 235 -12.34 9.00 -18.27
C GLU A 235 -12.30 9.33 -19.77
N ALA A 236 -11.46 8.63 -20.54
CA ALA A 236 -11.38 8.76 -21.99
C ALA A 236 -12.45 7.96 -22.75
N GLY A 237 -13.33 7.26 -22.03
CA GLY A 237 -14.41 6.46 -22.62
C GLY A 237 -13.93 5.19 -23.32
N VAL A 238 -12.76 4.65 -22.95
CA VAL A 238 -12.27 3.37 -23.49
C VAL A 238 -13.26 2.27 -23.13
N VAL A 239 -13.69 1.51 -24.13
CA VAL A 239 -14.57 0.36 -23.92
C VAL A 239 -13.74 -0.81 -23.41
N LEU A 240 -14.04 -1.22 -22.18
CA LEU A 240 -13.45 -2.37 -21.51
C LEU A 240 -14.44 -3.52 -21.53
N ARG A 241 -13.93 -4.75 -21.61
CA ARG A 241 -14.75 -5.95 -21.46
C ARG A 241 -15.36 -5.96 -20.06
N ASP A 242 -16.64 -6.34 -19.96
CA ASP A 242 -17.29 -6.50 -18.67
C ASP A 242 -16.68 -7.68 -17.90
N MET A 243 -15.97 -7.34 -16.82
CA MET A 243 -15.32 -8.25 -15.88
C MET A 243 -15.98 -8.18 -14.49
N SER A 244 -17.22 -7.67 -14.41
CA SER A 244 -17.96 -7.56 -13.15
C SER A 244 -17.98 -8.91 -12.41
N LEU A 245 -17.57 -8.90 -11.15
CA LEU A 245 -17.48 -10.10 -10.32
C LEU A 245 -18.86 -10.41 -9.72
N GLU A 246 -19.25 -11.69 -9.70
CA GLU A 246 -20.51 -12.12 -9.06
C GLU A 246 -20.49 -11.77 -7.57
N ASN A 247 -19.35 -11.99 -6.91
CA ASN A 247 -19.14 -11.62 -5.51
C ASN A 247 -17.70 -11.12 -5.32
N PRO A 248 -17.48 -9.78 -5.35
CA PRO A 248 -16.16 -9.18 -5.17
C PRO A 248 -15.47 -9.57 -3.85
N ILE A 249 -16.25 -9.80 -2.80
CA ILE A 249 -15.79 -10.06 -1.42
C ILE A 249 -15.33 -11.50 -1.23
N ARG A 250 -15.96 -12.43 -1.93
CA ARG A 250 -15.43 -13.78 -2.06
C ARG A 250 -14.20 -13.80 -2.95
N ALA A 251 -14.29 -13.16 -4.13
CA ALA A 251 -13.22 -13.15 -5.12
C ALA A 251 -11.90 -12.57 -4.56
N ILE A 252 -11.94 -11.49 -3.77
CA ILE A 252 -10.72 -10.90 -3.21
C ILE A 252 -9.93 -11.85 -2.30
N ARG A 253 -10.61 -12.68 -1.51
CA ARG A 253 -9.97 -13.70 -0.66
C ARG A 253 -9.43 -14.84 -1.51
N GLU A 254 -10.23 -15.31 -2.46
CA GLU A 254 -9.85 -16.39 -3.38
C GLU A 254 -8.62 -16.04 -4.23
N VAL A 255 -8.51 -14.79 -4.68
CA VAL A 255 -7.33 -14.27 -5.38
C VAL A 255 -6.13 -14.14 -4.43
N SER A 256 -6.36 -13.69 -3.19
CA SER A 256 -5.26 -13.54 -2.21
C SER A 256 -4.57 -14.86 -1.88
N HIS A 257 -5.34 -15.94 -1.82
CA HIS A 257 -4.84 -17.28 -1.46
C HIS A 257 -4.16 -18.00 -2.63
N ASP A 258 -4.27 -17.49 -3.85
CA ASP A 258 -3.68 -18.11 -5.04
C ASP A 258 -2.55 -17.26 -5.63
N MET A 259 -1.32 -17.60 -5.24
CA MET A 259 -0.10 -16.98 -5.78
C MET A 259 0.11 -17.24 -7.28
N THR A 260 -0.56 -18.25 -7.87
CA THR A 260 -0.42 -18.56 -9.30
C THR A 260 -1.32 -17.68 -10.16
N GLY A 261 -2.34 -17.04 -9.56
CA GLY A 261 -3.34 -16.23 -10.26
C GLY A 261 -4.17 -17.00 -11.29
N ARG A 262 -4.25 -18.34 -11.16
CA ARG A 262 -4.97 -19.25 -12.08
C ARG A 262 -6.35 -19.64 -11.58
N ARG A 263 -6.61 -19.48 -10.28
CA ARG A 263 -7.91 -19.77 -9.65
C ARG A 263 -9.01 -18.97 -10.32
N ARG A 264 -10.04 -19.69 -10.78
CA ARG A 264 -11.20 -19.11 -11.44
C ARG A 264 -12.11 -18.45 -10.42
N VAL A 265 -12.53 -17.21 -10.71
CA VAL A 265 -13.58 -16.50 -10.00
C VAL A 265 -14.77 -16.27 -10.93
N ARG A 266 -15.97 -16.30 -10.37
CA ARG A 266 -17.22 -16.17 -11.13
C ARG A 266 -17.53 -14.72 -11.44
N LEU A 267 -17.87 -14.45 -12.70
CA LEU A 267 -18.31 -13.15 -13.19
C LEU A 267 -19.84 -13.06 -13.11
N ALA A 268 -20.38 -11.84 -13.04
CA ALA A 268 -21.82 -11.58 -12.97
C ALA A 268 -22.58 -12.09 -14.21
N ASN A 269 -21.91 -12.19 -15.36
CA ASN A 269 -22.47 -12.75 -16.60
C ASN A 269 -22.41 -14.29 -16.67
N GLY A 270 -22.06 -14.98 -15.57
CA GLY A 270 -21.99 -16.43 -15.48
C GLY A 270 -20.72 -17.07 -16.04
N ARG A 271 -19.86 -16.31 -16.72
CA ARG A 271 -18.51 -16.77 -17.10
C ARG A 271 -17.60 -16.85 -15.88
N GLU A 272 -16.45 -17.48 -16.06
CA GLU A 272 -15.37 -17.46 -15.09
C GLU A 272 -14.10 -16.88 -15.71
N ALA A 273 -13.31 -16.19 -14.90
CA ALA A 273 -11.97 -15.70 -15.28
C ALA A 273 -10.99 -15.86 -14.12
N SER A 274 -9.70 -16.01 -14.41
CA SER A 274 -8.66 -15.95 -13.37
C SER A 274 -8.20 -14.51 -13.12
N SER A 275 -7.49 -14.27 -12.01
CA SER A 275 -6.91 -12.94 -11.75
C SER A 275 -5.87 -12.54 -12.80
N LEU A 276 -5.10 -13.50 -13.33
CA LEU A 276 -4.21 -13.27 -14.47
C LEU A 276 -4.98 -12.82 -15.71
N GLU A 277 -6.06 -13.50 -16.10
CA GLU A 277 -6.84 -13.15 -17.29
C GLU A 277 -7.49 -11.76 -17.17
N ILE A 278 -8.03 -11.44 -15.98
CA ILE A 278 -8.59 -10.12 -15.71
C ILE A 278 -7.51 -9.05 -15.83
N GLN A 279 -6.36 -9.23 -15.17
CA GLN A 279 -5.26 -8.26 -15.24
C GLN A 279 -4.66 -8.13 -16.65
N GLN A 280 -4.60 -9.21 -17.43
CA GLN A 280 -4.12 -9.19 -18.81
C GLN A 280 -5.05 -8.39 -19.73
N GLU A 281 -6.37 -8.46 -19.53
CA GLU A 281 -7.34 -7.61 -20.24
C GLU A 281 -7.06 -6.12 -19.95
N TYR A 282 -6.90 -5.75 -18.67
CA TYR A 282 -6.59 -4.37 -18.28
C TYR A 282 -5.25 -3.90 -18.84
N LEU A 283 -4.21 -4.71 -18.74
CA LEU A 283 -2.88 -4.39 -19.27
C LEU A 283 -2.92 -4.19 -20.79
N SER A 284 -3.58 -5.09 -21.52
CA SER A 284 -3.71 -5.01 -22.98
C SER A 284 -4.36 -3.68 -23.39
N LYS A 285 -5.47 -3.32 -22.73
CA LYS A 285 -6.16 -2.04 -22.97
C LYS A 285 -5.33 -0.83 -22.58
N ALA A 286 -4.55 -0.93 -21.51
CA ALA A 286 -3.67 0.14 -21.06
C ALA A 286 -2.51 0.38 -22.05
N LYS A 287 -1.93 -0.70 -22.62
CA LYS A 287 -0.92 -0.62 -23.68
C LYS A 287 -1.50 0.06 -24.92
N ASP A 288 -2.62 -0.44 -25.43
CA ASP A 288 -3.33 0.17 -26.57
C ASP A 288 -3.66 1.66 -26.35
N PHE A 289 -4.09 2.00 -25.13
CA PHE A 289 -4.41 3.38 -24.75
C PHE A 289 -3.17 4.29 -24.80
N VAL A 290 -2.06 3.84 -24.22
CA VAL A 290 -0.79 4.58 -24.21
C VAL A 290 -0.20 4.70 -25.62
N ASP A 291 -0.25 3.64 -26.43
CA ASP A 291 0.25 3.67 -27.80
C ASP A 291 -0.50 4.68 -28.67
N ARG A 292 -1.83 4.84 -28.46
CA ARG A 292 -2.67 5.76 -29.23
C ARG A 292 -2.61 7.21 -28.75
N ARG A 293 -2.51 7.44 -27.44
CA ARG A 293 -2.59 8.77 -26.82
C ARG A 293 -1.21 9.38 -26.52
N GLY A 294 -0.16 8.56 -26.56
CA GLY A 294 1.14 8.87 -26.00
C GLY A 294 1.20 8.57 -24.50
N GLY A 295 2.37 8.14 -24.03
CA GLY A 295 2.67 7.96 -22.62
C GLY A 295 3.98 8.65 -22.25
N ASP A 296 4.07 9.16 -21.02
CA ASP A 296 5.34 9.63 -20.49
C ASP A 296 6.25 8.45 -20.08
N ALA A 297 7.48 8.74 -19.67
CA ALA A 297 8.41 7.71 -19.23
C ALA A 297 7.89 6.91 -18.02
N ILE A 298 7.02 7.53 -17.19
CA ILE A 298 6.42 6.87 -16.02
C ILE A 298 5.40 5.84 -16.47
N ALA A 299 4.50 6.19 -17.40
CA ALA A 299 3.52 5.27 -17.97
C ALA A 299 4.19 4.04 -18.61
N HIS A 300 5.26 4.24 -19.39
CA HIS A 300 6.00 3.14 -19.99
C HIS A 300 6.67 2.24 -18.95
N ARG A 301 7.27 2.83 -17.91
CA ARG A 301 7.88 2.06 -16.80
C ARG A 301 6.83 1.27 -16.01
N VAL A 302 5.64 1.82 -15.83
CA VAL A 302 4.52 1.14 -15.17
C VAL A 302 4.03 -0.03 -16.02
N LEU A 303 3.81 0.17 -17.32
CA LEU A 303 3.36 -0.89 -18.23
C LEU A 303 4.38 -2.03 -18.33
N GLU A 304 5.67 -1.71 -18.42
CA GLU A 304 6.76 -2.70 -18.44
C GLU A 304 6.75 -3.56 -17.17
N LEU A 305 6.72 -2.92 -16.00
CA LEU A 305 6.73 -3.64 -14.73
C LEU A 305 5.42 -4.41 -14.53
N TRP A 306 4.29 -3.90 -14.99
CA TRP A 306 3.01 -4.63 -14.95
C TRP A 306 3.09 -5.90 -15.79
N GLU A 307 3.52 -5.79 -17.05
CA GLU A 307 3.67 -6.91 -17.99
C GLU A 307 4.64 -7.96 -17.46
N ARG A 308 5.83 -7.55 -17.01
CA ARG A 308 6.83 -8.45 -16.45
C ARG A 308 6.34 -9.14 -15.18
N THR A 309 5.56 -8.45 -14.34
CA THR A 309 4.96 -9.04 -13.14
C THR A 309 3.94 -10.12 -13.49
N LEU A 310 3.04 -9.86 -14.44
CA LEU A 310 2.08 -10.87 -14.90
C LEU A 310 2.79 -12.06 -15.56
N HIS A 311 3.82 -11.81 -16.35
CA HIS A 311 4.63 -12.86 -16.97
C HIS A 311 5.35 -13.73 -15.92
N ALA A 312 5.90 -13.11 -14.87
CA ALA A 312 6.53 -13.82 -13.77
C ALA A 312 5.54 -14.73 -13.01
N VAL A 313 4.31 -14.25 -12.77
CA VAL A 313 3.25 -15.02 -12.11
C VAL A 313 2.75 -16.16 -13.01
N ASP A 314 2.51 -15.89 -14.30
CA ASP A 314 2.04 -16.90 -15.24
C ASP A 314 3.06 -18.03 -15.44
N THR A 315 4.33 -17.69 -15.67
CA THR A 315 5.40 -18.69 -15.86
C THR A 315 5.86 -19.35 -14.56
N GLY A 316 5.51 -18.79 -13.40
CA GLY A 316 6.05 -19.16 -12.10
C GLY A 316 7.51 -18.73 -11.88
N ASN A 317 8.12 -18.04 -12.84
CA ASN A 317 9.48 -17.51 -12.72
C ASN A 317 9.50 -16.18 -11.97
N LEU A 318 9.28 -16.25 -10.66
CA LEU A 318 9.19 -15.06 -9.79
C LEU A 318 10.53 -14.31 -9.66
N ASP A 319 11.66 -14.90 -10.05
CA ASP A 319 12.96 -14.23 -10.01
C ASP A 319 13.00 -12.97 -10.88
N LEU A 320 12.19 -12.92 -11.94
CA LEU A 320 12.04 -11.78 -12.86
C LEU A 320 11.61 -10.46 -12.19
N VAL A 321 10.99 -10.54 -11.01
CA VAL A 321 10.48 -9.39 -10.25
C VAL A 321 10.85 -9.45 -8.76
N SER A 322 11.86 -10.26 -8.44
CA SER A 322 12.32 -10.55 -7.06
C SER A 322 12.97 -9.38 -6.34
N ARG A 323 13.19 -8.25 -7.03
CA ARG A 323 13.76 -7.02 -6.47
C ARG A 323 12.74 -5.88 -6.46
N GLU A 324 11.57 -6.08 -7.07
CA GLU A 324 10.58 -5.04 -7.32
C GLU A 324 9.28 -5.23 -6.54
N ILE A 325 8.77 -6.46 -6.43
CA ILE A 325 7.41 -6.73 -5.92
C ILE A 325 7.47 -7.27 -4.49
N ASP A 326 6.77 -6.61 -3.56
CA ASP A 326 6.87 -6.87 -2.12
C ASP A 326 6.53 -8.31 -1.72
N TRP A 327 5.37 -8.83 -2.16
CA TRP A 327 4.98 -10.19 -1.82
C TRP A 327 5.96 -11.23 -2.37
N VAL A 328 6.60 -10.96 -3.52
CA VAL A 328 7.61 -11.84 -4.11
C VAL A 328 8.91 -11.78 -3.31
N MET A 329 9.41 -10.57 -3.03
CA MET A 329 10.61 -10.34 -2.22
C MET A 329 10.50 -11.04 -0.85
N LYS A 330 9.36 -10.81 -0.17
CA LYS A 330 9.11 -11.42 1.12
C LYS A 330 8.96 -12.93 1.03
N TYR A 331 8.24 -13.45 0.03
CA TYR A 331 8.08 -14.88 -0.19
C TYR A 331 9.44 -15.56 -0.34
N GLN A 332 10.30 -15.05 -1.23
CA GLN A 332 11.63 -15.61 -1.45
C GLN A 332 12.52 -15.50 -0.20
N LEU A 333 12.44 -14.40 0.55
CA LEU A 333 13.15 -14.26 1.82
C LEU A 333 12.73 -15.35 2.83
N ILE A 334 11.43 -15.58 2.97
CA ILE A 334 10.87 -16.60 3.85
C ILE A 334 11.26 -18.00 3.39
N GLU A 335 11.10 -18.32 2.11
CA GLU A 335 11.44 -19.65 1.57
C GLU A 335 12.93 -19.97 1.70
N ARG A 336 13.82 -19.01 1.43
CA ARG A 336 15.26 -19.18 1.65
C ARG A 336 15.57 -19.46 3.12
N TYR A 337 14.92 -18.76 4.04
CA TYR A 337 15.10 -18.97 5.48
C TYR A 337 14.57 -20.33 5.92
N ARG A 338 13.36 -20.71 5.47
CA ARG A 338 12.72 -22.00 5.75
C ARG A 338 13.60 -23.15 5.28
N LYS A 339 14.09 -23.09 4.05
CA LYS A 339 14.97 -24.12 3.47
C LYS A 339 16.30 -24.23 4.22
N LYS A 340 16.88 -23.10 4.64
CA LYS A 340 18.17 -23.08 5.35
C LYS A 340 18.09 -23.70 6.75
N TYR A 341 16.98 -23.50 7.45
CA TYR A 341 16.82 -23.91 8.86
C TYR A 341 15.79 -25.03 9.06
N ASP A 342 15.32 -25.64 7.98
CA ASP A 342 14.30 -26.69 7.96
C ASP A 342 13.05 -26.33 8.80
N LEU A 343 12.43 -25.19 8.46
CA LEU A 343 11.28 -24.66 9.21
C LEU A 343 9.96 -24.79 8.43
N PRO A 344 8.87 -25.25 9.09
CA PRO A 344 7.54 -25.18 8.51
C PRO A 344 7.07 -23.73 8.39
N LEU A 345 6.14 -23.45 7.47
CA LEU A 345 5.57 -22.11 7.29
C LEU A 345 4.85 -21.60 8.55
N SER A 346 4.31 -22.51 9.37
CA SER A 346 3.66 -22.22 10.65
C SER A 346 4.63 -21.85 11.78
N SER A 347 5.95 -21.89 11.55
CA SER A 347 6.94 -21.56 12.57
C SER A 347 6.76 -20.14 13.10
N PRO A 348 6.81 -19.90 14.43
CA PRO A 348 6.83 -18.55 15.00
C PRO A 348 7.96 -17.68 14.44
N ARG A 349 9.07 -18.30 14.03
CA ARG A 349 10.18 -17.59 13.39
C ARG A 349 9.80 -17.05 12.02
N VAL A 350 8.99 -17.78 11.24
CA VAL A 350 8.45 -17.30 9.96
C VAL A 350 7.48 -16.13 10.19
N ALA A 351 6.60 -16.22 11.19
CA ALA A 351 5.71 -15.11 11.54
C ALA A 351 6.49 -13.84 11.95
N GLN A 352 7.61 -14.01 12.65
CA GLN A 352 8.51 -12.89 12.96
C GLN A 352 9.15 -12.29 11.69
N LEU A 353 9.58 -13.10 10.72
CA LEU A 353 10.13 -12.60 9.45
C LEU A 353 9.07 -11.83 8.65
N ASP A 354 7.84 -12.35 8.59
CA ASP A 354 6.71 -11.68 7.92
C ASP A 354 6.49 -10.28 8.50
N LEU A 355 6.49 -10.13 9.83
CA LEU A 355 6.33 -8.83 10.48
C LEU A 355 7.57 -7.93 10.33
N ALA A 356 8.77 -8.47 10.55
CA ALA A 356 10.03 -7.70 10.52
C ALA A 356 10.41 -7.20 9.13
N TYR A 357 9.82 -7.76 8.07
CA TYR A 357 9.90 -7.20 6.72
C TYR A 357 9.40 -5.74 6.66
N HIS A 358 8.39 -5.42 7.46
CA HIS A 358 7.71 -4.12 7.44
C HIS A 358 8.23 -3.08 8.43
N ASP A 359 9.26 -3.42 9.22
CA ASP A 359 9.82 -2.47 10.16
C ASP A 359 10.52 -1.32 9.41
N VAL A 360 10.10 -0.09 9.70
CA VAL A 360 10.57 1.11 9.01
C VAL A 360 12.00 1.52 9.41
N HIS A 361 12.56 0.91 10.46
CA HIS A 361 13.89 1.25 10.96
C HIS A 361 14.99 0.67 10.07
N ARG A 362 15.79 1.56 9.44
CA ARG A 362 16.73 1.21 8.36
C ARG A 362 17.89 0.30 8.76
N LYS A 363 18.18 0.15 10.06
CA LYS A 363 19.25 -0.74 10.55
C LYS A 363 18.78 -2.14 10.96
N ARG A 364 17.46 -2.40 11.02
CA ARG A 364 16.94 -3.69 11.48
C ARG A 364 15.80 -4.26 10.64
N GLY A 365 14.96 -3.42 10.01
CA GLY A 365 13.88 -3.89 9.16
C GLY A 365 14.38 -4.65 7.94
N LEU A 366 13.83 -5.83 7.68
CA LEU A 366 14.41 -6.77 6.72
C LEU A 366 14.37 -6.21 5.30
N PHE A 367 13.32 -5.48 4.91
CA PHE A 367 13.27 -4.77 3.64
C PHE A 367 14.47 -3.82 3.46
N TYR A 368 14.75 -2.98 4.46
CA TYR A 368 15.86 -2.03 4.39
C TYR A 368 17.24 -2.69 4.45
N LEU A 369 17.35 -3.85 5.10
CA LEU A 369 18.56 -4.67 5.05
C LEU A 369 18.79 -5.27 3.66
N LEU A 370 17.73 -5.70 2.96
CA LEU A 370 17.81 -6.13 1.57
C LEU A 370 18.19 -4.97 0.65
N GLN A 371 17.57 -3.80 0.82
CA GLN A 371 17.89 -2.60 0.05
C GLN A 371 19.36 -2.20 0.20
N ARG A 372 19.90 -2.23 1.43
CA ARG A 372 21.32 -1.90 1.68
C ARG A 372 22.28 -2.86 0.99
N ARG A 373 21.88 -4.11 0.78
CA ARG A 373 22.67 -5.13 0.06
C ARG A 373 22.48 -5.05 -1.46
N GLY A 374 21.77 -4.04 -1.96
CA GLY A 374 21.49 -3.88 -3.37
C GLY A 374 20.56 -4.96 -3.92
N ALA A 375 19.68 -5.54 -3.08
CA ALA A 375 18.72 -6.57 -3.46
C ALA A 375 17.30 -6.03 -3.72
N VAL A 376 17.14 -4.71 -3.79
CA VAL A 376 15.85 -4.02 -3.99
C VAL A 376 16.05 -2.93 -5.03
N GLU A 377 15.15 -2.87 -6.02
CA GLU A 377 15.12 -1.80 -7.00
C GLU A 377 14.50 -0.53 -6.44
N ARG A 378 14.94 0.61 -6.99
CA ARG A 378 14.56 1.93 -6.50
C ARG A 378 13.84 2.75 -7.56
N VAL A 379 12.95 3.61 -7.11
CA VAL A 379 12.27 4.63 -7.93
C VAL A 379 12.86 6.01 -7.66
N THR A 380 13.29 6.27 -6.43
CA THR A 380 13.81 7.58 -6.01
C THR A 380 15.18 7.46 -5.31
N SER A 381 15.71 8.60 -4.84
CA SER A 381 17.00 8.67 -4.15
C SER A 381 16.86 9.02 -2.67
N ASP A 382 17.80 8.57 -1.85
CA ASP A 382 17.82 8.95 -0.42
C ASP A 382 17.93 10.47 -0.24
N ILE A 383 18.59 11.16 -1.16
CA ILE A 383 18.68 12.63 -1.19
C ILE A 383 17.30 13.24 -1.43
N LYS A 384 16.57 12.77 -2.45
CA LYS A 384 15.21 13.25 -2.74
C LYS A 384 14.23 12.95 -1.60
N ILE A 385 14.33 11.75 -1.01
CA ILE A 385 13.52 11.39 0.16
C ILE A 385 13.83 12.31 1.34
N PHE A 386 15.10 12.63 1.57
CA PHE A 386 15.52 13.53 2.65
C PHE A 386 14.97 14.95 2.43
N GLU A 387 15.06 15.47 1.22
CA GLU A 387 14.52 16.78 0.83
C GLU A 387 12.99 16.84 1.00
N ALA A 388 12.27 15.81 0.55
CA ALA A 388 10.82 15.69 0.64
C ALA A 388 10.27 15.64 2.09
N LYS A 389 11.13 15.49 3.10
CA LYS A 389 10.75 15.66 4.51
C LYS A 389 10.43 17.11 4.87
N SER A 390 10.90 18.07 4.08
CA SER A 390 10.80 19.51 4.39
C SER A 390 10.31 20.34 3.24
N VAL A 391 10.58 19.94 1.99
CA VAL A 391 10.13 20.65 0.80
C VAL A 391 8.83 19.99 0.29
N PRO A 392 7.71 20.72 0.17
CA PRO A 392 6.47 20.18 -0.39
C PRO A 392 6.58 19.99 -1.92
N PRO A 393 5.66 19.22 -2.54
CA PRO A 393 5.49 19.20 -3.99
C PRO A 393 5.32 20.61 -4.56
N GLN A 394 6.15 20.97 -5.55
CA GLN A 394 6.19 22.34 -6.07
C GLN A 394 5.12 22.65 -7.12
N THR A 395 4.44 21.61 -7.60
CA THR A 395 3.49 21.64 -8.71
C THR A 395 2.04 21.63 -8.24
N THR A 396 1.78 21.38 -6.95
CA THR A 396 0.44 21.27 -6.38
C THR A 396 0.17 22.35 -5.32
N ARG A 397 -1.04 22.37 -4.76
CA ARG A 397 -1.39 23.27 -3.66
C ARG A 397 -0.58 23.02 -2.38
N ALA A 398 0.09 21.87 -2.26
CA ALA A 398 0.93 21.57 -1.11
C ALA A 398 2.06 22.59 -0.97
N ARG A 399 2.55 23.15 -2.10
CA ARG A 399 3.50 24.27 -2.12
C ARG A 399 3.04 25.51 -1.35
N LEU A 400 1.75 25.84 -1.41
CA LEU A 400 1.20 27.00 -0.71
C LEU A 400 1.00 26.73 0.79
N ARG A 401 0.87 25.45 1.17
CA ARG A 401 0.67 25.02 2.56
C ARG A 401 1.98 24.95 3.33
N GLY A 402 3.03 24.42 2.69
CA GLY A 402 4.38 24.30 3.27
C GLY A 402 5.12 25.62 3.24
#